data_AF-A0A955QN83-F1
#
_entry.id   AF-A0A955QN83-F1
#
_cell.length_a   1.000
_cell.length_b   1.000
_cell.length_c   1.000
_cell.angle_alpha   90.00
_cell.angle_beta   90.00
_cell.angle_gamma   90.00
#
_symmetry.space_group_name_H-M   'P 1'
#
loop_
_entity.id
_entity.type
_entity.pdbx_description
1 polymer ?
#
loop_
_entity_poly.entity_id
_entity_poly.type
_entity_poly.pdbx_seq_one_letter_code
_entity_poly.pdbx_strand_id
1 'polypeptide(L)' 'MAISSELMYAILAMDAYNRGYNPAIVLGGTNIGTATIGSDELLPEGSEAAGFYAVAYAWNGDTIMASRRRRPWPGS' A
#
# COMPACT_ATOMS: atom_id res chain seq x y z
N MET A 1 23.01 -9.46 -8.70
CA MET A 1 21.74 -9.34 -9.45
C MET A 1 20.89 -8.30 -8.73
N ALA A 2 20.60 -7.19 -9.38
CA ALA A 2 19.63 -6.22 -8.86
C ALA A 2 18.24 -6.64 -9.35
N ILE A 3 17.23 -6.58 -8.47
CA ILE A 3 15.83 -6.71 -8.88
C ILE A 3 15.49 -5.55 -9.82
N SER A 4 14.68 -5.77 -10.87
CA SER A 4 14.24 -4.65 -11.71
C SER A 4 13.29 -3.75 -10.91
N SER A 5 13.37 -2.44 -11.13
CA SER A 5 12.48 -1.46 -10.52
C SER A 5 11.01 -1.77 -10.83
N GLU A 6 10.71 -2.18 -12.06
CA GLU A 6 9.36 -2.57 -12.47
C GLU A 6 8.82 -3.77 -11.70
N LEU A 7 9.66 -4.79 -11.47
CA LEU A 7 9.26 -5.94 -10.66
C LEU A 7 8.99 -5.53 -9.22
N MET A 8 9.83 -4.65 -8.65
CA MET A 8 9.62 -4.15 -7.30
C MET A 8 8.33 -3.35 -7.18
N TYR A 9 8.04 -2.45 -8.13
CA TYR A 9 6.80 -1.68 -8.13
C TYR A 9 5.56 -2.56 -8.26
N ALA A 10 5.62 -3.61 -9.08
CA ALA A 10 4.53 -4.59 -9.18
C ALA A 10 4.28 -5.31 -7.84
N ILE A 11 5.33 -5.70 -7.12
CA ILE A 11 5.22 -6.32 -5.80
C ILE A 11 4.60 -5.34 -4.79
N LEU A 12 5.07 -4.09 -4.73
CA LEU A 12 4.55 -3.08 -3.81
C LEU A 12 3.08 -2.72 -4.09
N ALA A 13 2.67 -2.73 -5.36
CA ALA A 13 1.28 -2.54 -5.76
C ALA A 13 0.37 -3.70 -5.29
N MET A 14 0.83 -4.95 -5.42
CA MET A 14 0.11 -6.12 -4.90
C MET A 14 0.01 -6.10 -3.37
N ASP A 15 1.07 -5.67 -2.70
CA ASP A 15 1.07 -5.54 -1.25
C ASP A 15 0.08 -4.46 -0.75
N ALA A 16 0.08 -3.28 -1.38
CA ALA A 16 -0.87 -2.22 -1.09
C ALA A 16 -2.33 -2.66 -1.35
N TYR A 17 -2.55 -3.49 -2.38
CA TYR A 17 -3.85 -4.08 -2.64
C TYR A 17 -4.30 -4.98 -1.48
N ASN A 18 -3.42 -5.87 -1.03
CA ASN A 18 -3.72 -6.84 0.03
C ASN A 18 -3.90 -6.18 1.40
N ARG A 19 -3.16 -5.10 1.71
CA ARG A 19 -3.21 -4.41 3.01
C ARG A 19 -4.32 -3.35 3.13
N GLY A 20 -4.89 -2.88 2.02
CA GLY A 20 -5.88 -1.81 2.08
C GLY A 20 -7.22 -2.21 2.74
N TYR A 21 -8.08 -1.23 2.97
CA TYR A 21 -9.38 -1.35 3.68
C TYR A 21 -10.16 -2.66 3.45
N ASN A 22 -10.60 -3.32 4.53
CA ASN A 22 -11.24 -4.64 4.45
C ASN A 22 -10.37 -5.66 3.71
N PRO A 23 -9.14 -5.90 4.19
CA PRO A 23 -8.24 -6.83 3.53
C PRO A 23 -8.81 -8.25 3.65
N ALA A 24 -8.73 -9.03 2.57
CA ALA A 24 -9.16 -10.43 2.59
C ALA A 24 -8.26 -11.30 3.49
N ILE A 25 -7.04 -10.82 3.78
CA ILE A 25 -6.05 -11.47 4.63
C ILE A 25 -5.36 -10.43 5.53
N VAL A 26 -5.14 -10.77 6.79
CA VAL A 26 -4.35 -9.94 7.70
C VAL A 26 -2.87 -10.25 7.49
N LEU A 27 -2.12 -9.29 6.94
CA LEU A 27 -0.68 -9.41 6.76
C LEU A 27 0.07 -8.77 7.93
N GLY A 28 0.94 -9.55 8.59
CA GLY A 28 1.88 -9.05 9.58
C GLY A 28 3.19 -8.53 8.95
N GLY A 29 3.94 -7.72 9.71
CA GLY A 29 5.26 -7.22 9.34
C GLY A 29 5.24 -5.97 8.45
N THR A 30 6.33 -5.21 8.52
CA THR A 30 6.50 -3.91 7.84
C THR A 30 7.45 -3.99 6.64
N ASN A 31 7.99 -5.16 6.31
CA ASN A 31 9.06 -5.28 5.32
C ASN A 31 8.61 -6.12 4.13
N ILE A 32 8.86 -5.63 2.93
CA ILE A 32 8.64 -6.33 1.65
C ILE A 32 9.98 -6.36 0.91
N GLY A 33 10.67 -7.49 1.01
CA GLY A 33 12.05 -7.59 0.53
C GLY A 33 12.96 -6.60 1.26
N THR A 34 13.58 -5.67 0.53
CA THR A 34 14.39 -4.59 1.09
C THR A 34 13.61 -3.29 1.30
N ALA A 35 12.32 -3.23 0.93
CA ALA A 35 11.48 -2.08 1.18
C ALA A 35 10.82 -2.16 2.56
N THR A 36 10.73 -1.02 3.24
CA THR A 36 10.09 -0.89 4.55
C THR A 36 8.85 0.00 4.42
N ILE A 37 7.70 -0.46 4.91
CA ILE A 37 6.48 0.32 5.02
C ILE A 37 6.74 1.47 5.99
N GLY A 38 6.49 2.70 5.55
CA GLY A 38 6.45 3.85 6.43
C GLY A 38 5.29 3.72 7.43
N SER A 39 5.49 4.18 8.66
CA SER A 39 4.41 4.29 9.64
C SER A 39 3.26 5.08 9.00
N ASP A 40 2.08 4.47 8.86
CA ASP A 40 0.87 5.24 8.60
C ASP A 40 0.76 6.27 9.73
N GLU A 41 0.84 7.56 9.40
CA GLU A 41 0.44 8.58 10.36
C GLU A 41 -1.02 8.32 10.69
N LEU A 42 -1.34 8.30 12.00
CA LEU A 42 -2.72 8.24 12.45
C LEU A 42 -3.47 9.37 11.76
N LEU A 43 -4.38 8.99 10.86
CA LEU A 43 -5.25 9.92 10.19
C LEU A 43 -5.92 10.82 11.26
N PRO A 44 -5.96 12.15 11.06
CA PRO A 44 -6.57 13.06 12.03
C PRO A 44 -7.97 12.61 12.41
N GLU A 45 -8.37 12.87 13.66
CA GLU A 45 -9.72 12.59 14.15
C GLU A 45 -10.76 13.24 13.22
N GLY A 46 -11.69 12.45 12.69
CA GLY A 46 -12.66 12.87 11.66
C GLY A 46 -12.29 12.51 10.21
N SER A 47 -11.21 11.76 9.98
CA SER A 47 -10.88 11.25 8.64
C SER A 47 -11.87 10.21 8.17
N GLU A 48 -12.46 10.42 7.00
CA GLU A 48 -13.42 9.50 6.40
C GLU A 48 -12.76 8.49 5.46
N ALA A 49 -13.34 7.29 5.38
CA ALA A 49 -12.91 6.26 4.45
C ALA A 49 -13.24 6.68 3.00
N ALA A 50 -12.35 7.45 2.37
CA ALA A 50 -12.54 8.04 1.03
C ALA A 50 -12.46 7.03 -0.14
N GLY A 51 -12.62 5.71 0.11
CA GLY A 51 -12.50 4.68 -0.92
C GLY A 51 -11.11 4.56 -1.56
N PHE A 52 -10.10 5.21 -0.97
CA PHE A 52 -8.72 5.24 -1.41
C PHE A 52 -7.82 4.79 -0.27
N TYR A 53 -6.94 3.83 -0.54
CA TYR A 53 -5.91 3.39 0.40
C TYR A 53 -4.56 3.58 -0.27
N ALA A 54 -3.64 4.24 0.42
CA ALA A 54 -2.26 4.40 -0.02
C ALA A 54 -1.33 4.03 1.12
N VAL A 55 -0.17 3.50 0.76
CA VAL A 55 0.88 3.11 1.67
C VAL A 55 2.21 3.56 1.08
N ALA A 56 3.07 4.11 1.93
CA ALA A 56 4.40 4.56 1.55
C ALA A 56 5.44 3.48 1.89
N TYR A 57 6.41 3.29 1.00
CA TYR A 57 7.53 2.38 1.21
C TYR A 57 8.85 3.12 1.03
N ALA A 58 9.76 2.95 1.96
CA ALA A 58 11.16 3.33 1.82
C ALA A 58 11.92 2.21 1.09
N TRP A 59 12.47 2.49 -0.09
CA TRP A 59 13.26 1.54 -0.86
C TRP A 59 14.43 2.25 -1.57
N ASN A 60 15.64 1.72 -1.44
CA ASN A 60 16.86 2.27 -2.04
C ASN A 60 17.13 3.76 -1.73
N GLY A 61 16.63 4.28 -0.60
CA GLY A 61 16.75 5.69 -0.22
C GLY A 61 15.62 6.58 -0.73
N ASP A 62 14.73 6.06 -1.58
CA ASP A 62 13.55 6.76 -2.08
C ASP A 62 12.28 6.36 -1.33
N THR A 63 11.30 7.26 -1.30
CA THR A 63 9.95 6.97 -0.81
C THR A 63 9.01 6.74 -1.98
N ILE A 64 8.47 5.54 -2.09
CA ILE A 64 7.52 5.12 -3.13
C ILE A 64 6.14 5.03 -2.52
N MET A 65 5.16 5.68 -3.14
CA MET A 65 3.77 5.59 -2.72
C MET A 65 3.01 4.64 -3.64
N ALA A 66 2.45 3.57 -3.08
CA ALA A 66 1.53 2.70 -3.81
C ALA A 66 0.11 2.95 -3.31
N SER A 67 -0.87 2.88 -4.21
CA SER A 67 -2.26 3.13 -3.86
C SER A 67 -3.23 2.23 -4.61
N ARG A 68 -4.41 2.03 -4.01
CA ARG A 68 -5.55 1.36 -4.65
C ARG A 68 -6.78 2.26 -4.58
N ARG A 69 -7.54 2.29 -5.68
CA ARG A 69 -8.85 2.93 -5.74
C ARG A 69 -9.94 1.87 -5.66
N ARG A 70 -10.89 2.02 -4.73
CA ARG A 70 -12.14 1.29 -4.77
C ARG A 70 -13.04 1.94 -5.81
N ARG A 71 -13.30 1.26 -6.93
CA ARG A 71 -14.39 1.66 -7.83
C ARG A 71 -15.71 1.24 -7.18
N PRO A 72 -16.64 2.17 -6.89
CA PRO A 72 -17.98 1.80 -6.44
C PRO A 72 -18.66 0.96 -7.53
N TRP A 73 -19.31 -0.14 -7.14
CA TRP A 73 -20.12 -0.93 -8.05
C TRP A 73 -21.38 -0.13 -8.41
N PRO A 74 -21.67 0.15 -9.69
CA PRO A 74 -22.89 0.83 -10.10
C PRO A 74 -24.02 -0.20 -10.15
N GLY A 75 -24.56 -0.57 -9.01
CA GLY A 75 -25.65 -1.54 -8.96
C GLY A 75 -26.26 -1.64 -7.58
N SER A 76 -27.29 -0.82 -7.37
CA SER A 76 -28.37 -0.99 -6.42
C SER A 76 -29.63 -0.44 -7.07
#